data_AF-A0A6G7LX81-F1
#
_entry.id   AF-A0A6G7LX81-F1
#
_cell.length_a   1.000
_cell.length_b   1.000
_cell.length_c   1.000
_cell.angle_alpha   90.00
_cell.angle_beta   90.00
_cell.angle_gamma   90.00
#
_symmetry.space_group_name_H-M   'P 1'
#
loop_
_entity.id
_entity.type
_entity.pdbx_description
1 polymer ?
#
loop_
_entity_poly.entity_id
_entity_poly.type
_entity_poly.pdbx_seq_one_letter_code
_entity_poly.pdbx_strand_id
1 'polypeptide(L)'
;MKSLTLLLAGMLLSGAVLAVDEEQALPQASETDVQQLQQACLQMADEDAVPAEERQEYLLTCVNDQLNEMGYQSLESLPEVN
;
A
#
# COMPACT_ATOMS: atom_id res chain seq x y z
N MET A 1 -64.15 -8.90 23.69
CA MET A 1 -64.23 -7.46 23.96
C MET A 1 -62.94 -7.01 24.63
N LYS A 2 -62.42 -5.86 24.18
CA LYS A 2 -61.29 -5.07 24.69
C LYS A 2 -59.87 -5.64 24.51
N SER A 3 -59.24 -5.07 23.50
CA SER A 3 -57.81 -4.90 23.25
C SER A 3 -57.02 -4.48 24.50
N LEU A 4 -55.77 -4.94 24.58
CA LEU A 4 -54.73 -4.20 25.28
C LEU A 4 -53.46 -4.20 24.42
N THR A 5 -53.30 -3.08 23.73
CA THR A 5 -52.13 -2.67 22.96
C THR A 5 -50.94 -2.49 23.92
N LEU A 6 -49.80 -3.11 23.61
CA LEU A 6 -48.51 -2.72 24.20
C LEU A 6 -47.59 -2.34 23.04
N LEU A 7 -47.43 -1.03 22.87
CA LEU A 7 -46.46 -0.41 21.99
C LEU A 7 -45.04 -0.85 22.39
N LEU A 8 -44.35 -1.57 21.50
CA LEU A 8 -42.89 -1.64 21.53
C LEU A 8 -42.34 -0.40 20.84
N ALA A 9 -42.14 0.67 21.61
CA ALA A 9 -41.25 1.75 21.24
C ALA A 9 -39.82 1.34 21.64
N GLY A 10 -39.13 0.64 20.72
CA GLY A 10 -37.76 0.15 20.92
C GLY A 10 -36.75 1.01 20.17
N MET A 11 -36.08 1.88 20.94
CA MET A 11 -34.73 2.42 20.75
C MET A 11 -34.27 2.88 19.37
N LEU A 12 -34.34 4.21 19.25
CA LEU A 12 -33.42 5.11 18.57
C LEU A 12 -31.93 4.69 18.59
N LEU A 13 -31.26 5.15 17.52
CA LEU A 13 -29.82 5.37 17.33
C LEU A 13 -28.99 4.18 16.86
N SER A 14 -29.22 3.78 15.61
CA SER A 14 -28.11 3.34 14.77
C SER A 14 -27.17 4.53 14.58
N GLY A 15 -26.16 4.64 15.44
CA GLY A 15 -25.04 5.55 15.21
C GLY A 15 -24.41 5.18 13.87
N ALA A 16 -24.62 6.04 12.87
CA ALA A 16 -23.79 6.01 11.68
C ALA A 16 -22.37 6.33 12.14
N VAL A 17 -21.56 5.29 12.34
CA VAL A 17 -20.12 5.44 12.34
C VAL A 17 -19.80 5.92 10.93
N LEU A 18 -19.67 7.23 10.79
CA LEU A 18 -18.97 7.82 9.67
C LEU A 18 -17.54 7.33 9.82
N ALA A 19 -17.22 6.21 9.18
CA ALA A 19 -15.85 5.90 8.85
C ALA A 19 -15.37 7.09 8.02
N VAL A 20 -14.65 7.99 8.67
CA VAL A 20 -13.89 9.01 7.98
C VAL A 20 -12.82 8.18 7.27
N ASP A 21 -13.08 7.91 6.00
CA ASP A 21 -12.12 7.35 5.06
C ASP A 21 -11.06 8.45 4.84
N GLU A 22 -10.26 8.68 5.87
CA GLU A 22 -8.95 9.25 5.65
C GLU A 22 -8.17 8.11 5.01
N GLU A 23 -8.20 8.05 3.67
CA GLU A 23 -7.27 7.26 2.86
C GLU A 23 -5.88 7.52 3.46
N GLN A 24 -5.44 6.65 4.37
CA GLN A 24 -4.20 6.84 5.09
C GLN A 24 -3.12 6.56 4.06
N ALA A 25 -2.67 7.63 3.40
CA ALA A 25 -1.60 7.56 2.43
C ALA A 25 -0.45 6.77 3.07
N LEU A 26 -0.04 5.67 2.42
CA LEU A 26 1.04 4.82 2.92
C LEU A 26 2.27 5.68 3.25
N PRO A 27 3.10 5.33 4.23
CA PRO A 27 4.33 6.07 4.47
C PRO A 27 5.27 5.98 3.25
N GLN A 28 6.17 6.96 3.15
CA GLN A 28 7.35 6.88 2.27
C GLN A 28 8.41 6.02 2.95
N ALA A 29 9.11 5.18 2.18
CA ALA A 29 10.25 4.41 2.69
C ALA A 29 11.46 5.32 2.93
N SER A 30 12.39 4.88 3.78
CA SER A 30 13.66 5.59 3.95
C SER A 30 14.55 5.41 2.72
N GLU A 31 15.42 6.37 2.44
CA GLU A 31 16.41 6.25 1.35
C GLU A 31 17.29 4.99 1.52
N THR A 32 17.60 4.61 2.76
CA THR A 32 18.41 3.43 3.07
C THR A 32 17.66 2.13 2.76
N ASP A 33 16.35 2.09 2.98
CA ASP A 33 15.53 0.93 2.61
C ASP A 33 15.40 0.83 1.09
N VAL A 34 15.14 1.95 0.40
CA VAL A 34 15.08 1.99 -1.07
C VAL A 34 16.39 1.53 -1.70
N GLN A 35 17.54 1.96 -1.18
CA GLN A 35 18.85 1.52 -1.67
C GLN A 35 19.07 0.01 -1.45
N GLN A 36 18.69 -0.53 -0.30
CA GLN A 36 18.79 -1.96 -0.03
C GLN A 36 17.91 -2.79 -0.98
N LEU A 37 16.67 -2.34 -1.22
CA LEU A 37 15.77 -2.95 -2.18
C LEU A 37 16.33 -2.89 -3.60
N GLN A 38 16.89 -1.75 -4.00
CA GLN A 38 17.52 -1.60 -5.32
C GLN A 38 18.71 -2.56 -5.51
N GLN A 39 19.53 -2.80 -4.47
CA GLN A 39 20.63 -3.77 -4.53
C GLN A 39 20.12 -5.22 -4.62
N ALA A 40 19.02 -5.56 -3.94
CA ALA A 40 18.40 -6.88 -4.06
C ALA A 40 17.80 -7.09 -5.46
N CYS A 41 17.07 -6.10 -5.98
CA CYS A 41 16.52 -6.12 -7.33
C CYS A 41 17.59 -6.16 -8.42
N LEU A 42 18.75 -5.52 -8.21
CA LEU A 42 19.89 -5.62 -9.13
C LEU A 42 20.46 -7.04 -9.19
N GLN A 43 20.59 -7.71 -8.03
CA GLN A 43 21.03 -9.10 -8.00
C GLN A 43 20.06 -10.01 -8.75
N MET A 44 18.74 -9.84 -8.54
CA MET A 44 17.72 -10.60 -9.29
C MET A 44 17.80 -10.32 -10.80
N ALA A 45 17.95 -9.06 -11.21
CA ALA A 45 18.11 -8.70 -12.62
C ALA A 45 19.34 -9.36 -13.26
N ASP A 46 20.45 -9.45 -12.52
CA ASP A 46 21.66 -10.10 -12.99
C ASP A 46 21.51 -11.63 -13.07
N GLU A 47 20.83 -12.26 -12.11
CA GLU A 47 20.50 -13.69 -12.11
C GLU A 47 19.57 -14.07 -13.27
N ASP A 48 18.58 -13.23 -13.55
CA ASP A 48 17.62 -13.38 -14.66
C ASP A 48 18.22 -12.99 -16.02
N ALA A 49 19.45 -12.49 -16.05
CA ALA A 49 20.12 -11.95 -17.23
C ALA A 49 19.30 -10.89 -17.98
N VAL A 50 18.65 -9.99 -17.22
CA VAL A 50 17.85 -8.89 -17.77
C VAL A 50 18.72 -7.99 -18.66
N PRO A 51 18.31 -7.73 -19.92
CA PRO A 51 19.04 -6.86 -20.84
C PRO A 51 19.26 -5.45 -20.28
N ALA A 52 20.35 -4.81 -20.69
CA ALA A 52 20.71 -3.48 -20.18
C ALA A 52 19.66 -2.41 -20.51
N GLU A 53 19.03 -2.53 -21.67
CA GLU A 53 17.95 -1.68 -22.15
C GLU A 53 16.65 -1.81 -21.33
N GLU A 54 16.42 -2.96 -20.68
CA GLU A 54 15.23 -3.26 -19.88
C GLU A 54 15.49 -3.07 -18.37
N ARG A 55 16.77 -2.97 -17.97
CA ARG A 55 17.20 -2.98 -16.58
C ARG A 55 16.57 -1.87 -15.73
N GLN A 56 16.41 -0.67 -16.28
CA GLN A 56 15.83 0.44 -15.52
C GLN A 56 14.36 0.17 -15.15
N GLU A 57 13.57 -0.30 -16.11
CA GLU A 57 12.15 -0.61 -15.91
C GLU A 57 11.97 -1.81 -14.96
N TYR A 58 12.79 -2.85 -15.14
CA TYR A 58 12.81 -4.00 -14.23
C TYR A 58 13.08 -3.57 -12.79
N LEU A 59 14.11 -2.76 -12.56
CA LEU A 59 14.50 -2.34 -11.21
C LEU A 59 13.40 -1.50 -10.56
N LEU A 60 12.79 -0.56 -11.29
CA LEU A 60 11.71 0.27 -10.74
C LEU A 60 10.50 -0.60 -10.35
N THR A 61 10.14 -1.56 -11.20
CA THR A 61 9.04 -2.50 -10.95
C THR A 61 9.33 -3.33 -9.70
N CYS A 62 10.48 -3.99 -9.66
CA CYS A 62 10.88 -4.83 -8.52
C CYS A 62 10.91 -4.05 -7.20
N VAL A 63 11.49 -2.84 -7.18
CA VAL A 63 11.52 -2.01 -5.97
C VAL A 63 10.11 -1.63 -5.53
N ASN A 64 9.24 -1.23 -6.46
CA ASN A 64 7.86 -0.87 -6.15
C ASN A 64 7.04 -2.06 -5.65
N ASP A 65 7.25 -3.26 -6.21
CA ASP A 65 6.60 -4.47 -5.71
C ASP A 65 6.99 -4.73 -4.25
N GLN A 66 8.29 -4.64 -3.93
CA GLN A 66 8.75 -4.80 -2.54
C GLN A 66 8.24 -3.70 -1.60
N LEU A 67 8.21 -2.44 -2.05
CA LEU A 67 7.67 -1.33 -1.26
C LEU A 67 6.19 -1.54 -0.94
N ASN A 68 5.40 -1.96 -1.93
CA ASN A 68 3.97 -2.22 -1.75
C ASN A 68 3.73 -3.39 -0.78
N GLU A 69 4.51 -4.46 -0.88
CA GLU A 69 4.47 -5.60 0.08
C GLU A 69 4.78 -5.16 1.52
N MET A 70 5.67 -4.17 1.67
CA MET A 70 6.06 -3.60 2.96
C MET A 70 5.12 -2.49 3.45
N GLY A 71 4.11 -2.11 2.66
CA GLY A 71 3.15 -1.06 3.01
C GLY A 71 3.68 0.37 2.84
N TYR A 72 4.60 0.59 1.90
CA TYR A 72 5.10 1.91 1.52
C TYR A 72 4.50 2.38 0.19
N GLN A 73 4.61 3.69 -0.09
CA GLN A 73 4.27 4.25 -1.40
C GLN A 73 5.24 3.78 -2.49
N SER A 74 4.73 3.57 -3.69
CA SER A 74 5.55 3.42 -4.91
C SER A 74 6.32 4.70 -5.25
N LEU A 75 7.45 4.52 -5.93
CA LEU A 75 8.29 5.58 -6.49
C LEU A 75 7.95 5.82 -7.96
N GLU A 76 8.05 7.07 -8.40
CA GLU A 76 7.98 7.42 -9.83
C GLU A 76 9.30 7.14 -10.57
N SER A 77 10.42 7.16 -9.84
CA SER A 77 11.76 6.87 -10.36
C SER A 77 12.68 6.41 -9.24
N LEU A 78 13.72 5.65 -9.59
CA LEU A 78 14.75 5.24 -8.63
C LEU A 78 15.70 6.39 -8.33
N PRO A 79 16.15 6.56 -7.07
CA PRO A 79 17.17 7.54 -6.74
C PRO A 79 18.49 7.19 -7.44
N GLU A 80 19.26 8.22 -7.82
CA GLU A 80 20.61 8.03 -8.35
C GLU A 80 21.51 7.46 -7.24
N VAL A 81 22.16 6.34 -7.54
CA VAL A 81 23.22 5.79 -6.68
C VAL A 81 24.47 6.66 -6.86
N ASN A 82 24.84 7.41 -5.82
CA ASN A 82 26.13 8.11 -5.73
C ASN A 82 27.24 7.16 -5.26
#